data_AF-A0A5D0UUZ0-F1
#
_entry.id   AF-A0A5D0UUZ0-F1
#
_cell.length_a   1.000
_cell.length_b   1.000
_cell.length_c   1.000
_cell.angle_alpha   90.00
_cell.angle_beta   90.00
_cell.angle_gamma   90.00
#
_symmetry.space_group_name_H-M   'P 1'
#
loop_
_entity.id
_entity.type
_entity.pdbx_description
1 polymer ?
#
loop_
_entity_poly.entity_id
_entity_poly.type
_entity_poly.pdbx_seq_one_letter_code
_entity_poly.pdbx_strand_id
1 'polypeptide(L)'
;MVPLGEGETFRTACARAVLRTGVDEGTGEVLSQAVLAQRIGWCVDLVAGMVSGLLAERWNPADVEVLASGVDAGGRKLPSNAWMALRRLGWTATAAEGVKVNDRV
;
A
#
# COMPACT_ATOMS: atom_id res chain seq x y z
N MET A 1 18.16 -3.64 9.73
CA MET A 1 18.42 -4.05 8.34
C MET A 1 18.58 -5.57 8.38
N VAL A 2 17.68 -6.31 7.72
CA VAL A 2 17.71 -7.78 7.70
C VAL A 2 18.88 -8.21 6.80
N PRO A 3 19.71 -9.19 7.19
CA PRO A 3 20.77 -9.68 6.32
C PRO A 3 20.18 -10.35 5.08
N LEU A 4 20.69 -9.99 3.91
CA LEU A 4 20.31 -10.61 2.63
C LEU A 4 21.08 -11.92 2.43
N GLY A 5 20.42 -12.91 1.84
CA GLY A 5 21.04 -14.16 1.39
C GLY A 5 21.87 -13.97 0.11
N GLU A 6 22.70 -14.98 -0.21
CA GLU A 6 23.53 -14.97 -1.42
C GLU A 6 22.65 -14.92 -2.68
N GLY A 7 22.81 -13.85 -3.48
CA GLY A 7 22.01 -13.59 -4.69
C GLY A 7 20.79 -12.69 -4.50
N GLU A 8 20.45 -12.30 -3.26
CA GLU A 8 19.35 -11.36 -3.02
C GLU A 8 19.80 -9.91 -3.23
N THR A 9 18.95 -9.09 -3.86
CA THR A 9 19.20 -7.65 -4.05
C THR A 9 18.12 -6.84 -3.33
N PHE A 10 18.54 -5.91 -2.49
CA PHE A 10 17.61 -4.95 -1.89
C PHE A 10 17.02 -4.07 -3.00
N ARG A 11 15.71 -4.22 -3.28
CA ARG A 11 14.98 -3.33 -4.20
C ARG A 11 14.02 -2.48 -3.39
N THR A 12 14.47 -1.29 -3.00
CA THR A 12 13.56 -0.27 -2.47
C THR A 12 13.07 0.58 -3.63
N ALA A 13 11.78 0.52 -3.93
CA ALA A 13 11.14 1.45 -4.85
C ALA A 13 10.62 2.64 -4.01
N CYS A 14 11.28 3.80 -4.12
CA CYS A 14 10.77 5.04 -3.54
C CYS A 14 10.07 5.84 -4.64
N ALA A 15 8.83 6.25 -4.41
CA ALA A 15 8.15 7.23 -5.26
C ALA A 15 8.52 8.64 -4.78
N ARG A 16 9.02 9.49 -5.68
CA ARG A 16 9.17 10.93 -5.42
C ARG A 16 7.87 11.63 -5.81
N ALA A 17 7.29 12.38 -4.89
CA ALA A 17 6.09 13.19 -5.15
C ALA A 17 6.42 14.68 -4.98
N VAL A 18 5.88 15.52 -5.88
CA VAL A 18 5.95 16.98 -5.76
C VAL A 18 4.69 17.46 -5.06
N LEU A 19 4.86 18.18 -3.95
CA LEU A 19 3.76 18.83 -3.26
C LEU A 19 3.57 20.21 -3.88
N ARG A 20 2.39 20.47 -4.45
CA ARG A 20 2.09 21.78 -5.08
C ARG A 20 1.42 22.70 -4.07
N THR A 21 0.16 22.41 -3.75
CA THR A 21 -0.68 23.17 -2.81
C THR A 21 -1.65 22.20 -2.15
N GLY A 22 -2.00 22.47 -0.90
CA GLY A 22 -3.11 21.83 -0.21
C GLY A 22 -4.08 22.88 0.30
N VAL A 23 -5.35 22.53 0.36
CA VAL A 23 -6.42 23.37 0.92
C VAL A 23 -7.09 22.55 2.01
N ASP A 24 -7.39 23.19 3.14
CA ASP A 24 -8.23 22.57 4.15
C ASP A 24 -9.67 22.46 3.65
N GLU A 25 -10.21 21.26 3.63
CA GLU A 25 -11.54 21.01 3.07
C GLU A 25 -12.65 21.71 3.87
N GLY A 26 -12.48 21.87 5.19
CA GLY A 26 -13.49 22.48 6.05
C GLY A 26 -13.52 24.00 5.97
N THR A 27 -12.36 24.64 5.85
CA THR A 27 -12.25 26.11 5.86
C THR A 27 -11.99 26.74 4.49
N GLY A 28 -11.53 25.96 3.51
CA GLY A 28 -11.09 26.46 2.21
C GLY A 28 -9.74 27.20 2.25
N GLU A 29 -9.07 27.22 3.40
CA GLU A 29 -7.78 27.92 3.55
C GLU A 29 -6.63 27.15 2.91
N VAL A 30 -5.71 27.88 2.28
CA VAL A 30 -4.48 27.30 1.74
C VAL A 30 -3.56 26.89 2.89
N LEU A 31 -3.16 25.62 2.89
CA LEU A 31 -2.24 25.08 3.88
C LEU A 31 -0.82 25.59 3.64
N SER A 32 -0.11 25.87 4.73
CA SER A 32 1.35 26.07 4.64
C SER A 32 2.03 24.79 4.16
N GLN A 33 3.19 24.93 3.51
CA GLN A 33 3.96 23.78 3.03
C GLN A 33 4.36 22.82 4.17
N ALA A 34 4.62 23.34 5.37
CA ALA A 34 4.94 22.52 6.54
C ALA A 34 3.75 21.65 6.98
N VAL A 35 2.54 22.23 7.05
CA VAL A 35 1.33 21.47 7.41
C VAL A 35 0.98 20.47 6.31
N LEU A 36 1.13 20.84 5.03
CA LEU A 36 0.91 19.93 3.91
C LEU A 36 1.86 18.73 3.96
N ALA A 37 3.16 18.99 4.18
CA ALA A 37 4.16 17.93 4.31
C ALA A 37 3.85 17.00 5.48
N GLN A 38 3.43 17.54 6.64
CA GLN A 38 3.03 16.73 7.79
C GLN A 38 1.83 15.83 7.48
N ARG A 39 0.75 16.38 6.90
CA ARG A 39 -0.46 15.62 6.57
C ARG A 39 -0.16 14.50 5.56
N ILE A 40 0.66 14.79 4.55
CA ILE A 40 1.04 13.80 3.54
C ILE A 40 1.99 12.75 4.11
N GLY A 41 2.96 13.15 4.94
CA GLY A 41 3.82 12.21 5.65
C GLY A 41 3.02 11.20 6.45
N TRP A 42 2.02 11.67 7.21
CA TRP A 42 1.11 10.80 7.94
C TRP A 42 0.35 9.82 7.02
N CYS A 43 -0.17 10.27 5.88
CA CYS A 43 -0.82 9.39 4.90
C CYS A 43 0.13 8.34 4.33
N VAL A 44 1.39 8.72 4.07
CA VAL A 44 2.43 7.79 3.58
C VAL A 44 2.72 6.73 4.65
N ASP A 45 2.86 7.14 5.91
CA ASP A 45 3.10 6.22 7.02
C ASP A 45 1.93 5.25 7.23
N LEU A 46 0.69 5.73 7.10
CA LEU A 46 -0.50 4.88 7.16
C LEU A 46 -0.47 3.79 6.08
N VAL A 47 -0.24 4.16 4.82
CA VAL A 47 -0.17 3.19 3.70
C VAL A 47 1.03 2.26 3.87
N ALA A 48 2.18 2.77 4.32
CA ALA A 48 3.36 1.96 4.57
C ALA A 48 3.10 0.90 5.66
N GLY A 49 2.38 1.26 6.73
CA GLY A 49 1.95 0.32 7.76
C GLY A 49 1.02 -0.76 7.23
N MET A 50 0.00 -0.37 6.45
CA MET A 50 -0.95 -1.30 5.82
C MET A 50 -0.23 -2.31 4.91
N VAL A 51 0.67 -1.83 4.05
CA VAL A 51 1.46 -2.69 3.15
C VAL A 51 2.41 -3.58 3.94
N SER A 52 3.06 -3.07 4.98
CA SER A 52 3.96 -3.86 5.82
C SER A 52 3.24 -5.02 6.51
N GLY A 53 2.03 -4.79 7.03
CA GLY A 53 1.20 -5.85 7.60
C GLY A 53 0.81 -6.91 6.57
N LEU A 54 0.33 -6.48 5.40
CA LEU A 54 -0.01 -7.39 4.30
C LEU A 54 1.20 -8.24 3.86
N LEU A 55 2.37 -7.62 3.70
CA LEU A 55 3.59 -8.35 3.33
C LEU A 55 4.06 -9.29 4.42
N ALA A 56 3.96 -8.91 5.70
CA ALA A 56 4.32 -9.79 6.81
C ALA A 56 3.47 -11.08 6.81
N GLU A 57 2.20 -11.00 6.43
CA GLU A 57 1.31 -12.16 6.31
C GLU A 57 1.52 -12.96 5.02
N ARG A 58 1.67 -12.27 3.89
CA ARG A 58 1.57 -12.87 2.54
C ARG A 58 2.89 -13.11 1.83
N TRP A 59 4.00 -12.62 2.36
CA TRP A 59 5.32 -12.85 1.77
C TRP A 59 5.87 -14.23 2.15
N ASN A 60 5.20 -15.26 1.65
CA ASN A 60 5.57 -16.66 1.81
C ASN A 60 5.44 -17.39 0.45
N PRO A 61 6.15 -18.53 0.24
CA PRO A 61 6.16 -19.21 -1.05
C PRO A 61 4.77 -19.59 -1.58
N ALA A 62 3.86 -20.01 -0.71
CA ALA A 62 2.53 -20.46 -1.12
C ALA A 62 1.67 -19.30 -1.65
N ASP A 63 1.63 -18.18 -0.94
CA ASP A 63 0.88 -17.01 -1.37
C ASP A 63 1.52 -16.36 -2.62
N VAL A 64 2.86 -16.35 -2.71
CA VAL A 64 3.56 -15.85 -3.90
C VAL A 64 3.25 -16.71 -5.13
N GLU A 65 3.17 -18.03 -4.99
CA GLU A 65 2.78 -18.93 -6.08
C GLU A 65 1.34 -18.67 -6.54
N VAL A 66 0.41 -18.44 -5.60
CA VAL A 66 -0.97 -18.04 -5.93
C VAL A 66 -0.98 -16.76 -6.75
N LEU A 67 -0.22 -15.74 -6.36
CA LEU A 67 -0.12 -14.48 -7.10
C LEU A 67 0.49 -14.71 -8.50
N ALA A 68 1.55 -15.52 -8.60
CA ALA A 68 2.25 -15.83 -9.84
C ALA A 68 1.38 -16.64 -10.83
N SER A 69 0.49 -17.49 -10.32
CA SER A 69 -0.46 -18.27 -11.15
C SER A 69 -1.39 -17.38 -11.97
N GLY A 70 -1.61 -16.13 -11.53
CA GLY A 70 -2.49 -15.18 -12.20
C GLY A 70 -3.98 -15.55 -12.16
N VAL A 71 -4.37 -16.56 -11.37
CA VAL A 71 -5.76 -17.00 -11.17
C VAL A 71 -6.10 -17.16 -9.69
N ASP A 72 -7.38 -17.05 -9.35
CA ASP A 72 -7.86 -17.41 -8.01
C ASP A 72 -8.08 -18.93 -7.87
N ALA A 73 -8.45 -19.38 -6.66
CA ALA A 73 -8.74 -20.79 -6.38
C ALA A 73 -9.86 -21.39 -7.25
N GLY A 74 -10.70 -20.56 -7.87
CA GLY A 74 -11.75 -20.97 -8.81
C GLY A 74 -11.30 -20.94 -10.28
N GLY A 75 -10.01 -20.71 -10.56
CA GLY A 75 -9.46 -20.63 -11.91
C GLY A 75 -9.77 -19.30 -12.64
N ARG A 76 -10.30 -18.29 -11.96
CA ARG A 76 -10.62 -17.00 -12.58
C ARG A 76 -9.40 -16.11 -12.59
N LYS A 77 -9.13 -15.49 -13.74
CA LYS A 77 -8.02 -14.56 -13.91
C LYS A 77 -8.05 -13.42 -12.88
N LEU A 78 -6.90 -13.12 -12.29
CA LEU A 78 -6.71 -11.96 -11.44
C LEU A 78 -6.84 -10.66 -12.25
N PRO A 79 -7.55 -9.65 -11.73
CA PRO A 79 -7.59 -8.32 -12.34
C PRO A 79 -6.21 -7.69 -12.45
N SER A 80 -5.99 -6.83 -13.45
CA SER A 80 -4.76 -6.05 -13.58
C SER A 80 -4.59 -4.97 -12.51
N ASN A 81 -5.68 -4.61 -11.82
CA ASN A 81 -5.67 -3.66 -10.72
C ASN A 81 -5.33 -4.38 -9.41
N ALA A 82 -4.23 -4.00 -8.77
CA ALA A 82 -3.71 -4.66 -7.56
C ALA A 82 -4.77 -4.77 -6.45
N TRP A 83 -5.45 -3.68 -6.07
CA TRP A 83 -6.49 -3.70 -5.02
C TRP A 83 -7.65 -4.67 -5.33
N MET A 84 -8.02 -4.83 -6.61
CA MET A 84 -9.05 -5.80 -7.00
C MET A 84 -8.53 -7.23 -6.97
N ALA A 85 -7.27 -7.46 -7.28
CA ALA A 85 -6.63 -8.77 -7.16
C ALA A 85 -6.53 -9.21 -5.70
N LEU A 86 -6.13 -8.30 -4.80
CA LEU A 86 -6.16 -8.56 -3.36
C LEU A 86 -7.57 -8.96 -2.91
N ARG A 87 -8.60 -8.20 -3.30
CA ARG A 87 -10.00 -8.55 -3.00
C ARG A 87 -10.41 -9.89 -3.58
N ARG A 88 -9.98 -10.22 -4.81
CA ARG A 88 -10.26 -11.51 -5.46
C ARG A 88 -9.69 -12.68 -4.66
N LEU A 89 -8.50 -12.49 -4.10
CA LEU A 89 -7.77 -13.46 -3.30
C LEU A 89 -8.23 -13.50 -1.83
N GLY A 90 -9.12 -12.58 -1.43
CA GLY A 90 -9.53 -12.43 -0.03
C GLY A 90 -8.42 -11.87 0.86
N TRP A 91 -7.39 -11.26 0.28
CA TRP A 91 -6.32 -10.61 1.01
C TRP A 91 -6.73 -9.18 1.34
N THR A 92 -6.66 -8.81 2.61
CA THR A 92 -7.14 -7.51 3.09
C THR A 92 -5.98 -6.73 3.70
N ALA A 93 -5.80 -5.48 3.27
CA ALA A 93 -5.02 -4.51 4.00
C ALA A 93 -5.97 -3.69 4.88
N THR A 94 -5.79 -3.72 6.19
CA THR A 94 -6.68 -3.04 7.13
C THR A 94 -6.05 -1.74 7.62
N ALA A 95 -6.83 -0.67 7.60
CA ALA A 95 -6.43 0.59 8.22
C ALA A 95 -6.51 0.49 9.75
N ALA A 96 -5.78 1.38 10.43
CA ALA A 96 -5.86 1.51 11.88
C ALA A 96 -7.29 1.88 12.34
N GLU A 97 -7.63 1.54 13.58
CA GLU A 97 -8.95 1.83 14.16
C GLU A 97 -9.28 3.34 14.07
N GLY A 98 -10.52 3.65 13.70
CA GLY A 98 -11.00 5.03 13.51
C GLY A 98 -10.55 5.70 12.22
N VAL A 99 -9.70 5.05 11.41
CA VAL A 99 -9.25 5.59 10.12
C VAL A 99 -10.09 5.03 8.98
N LYS A 100 -10.74 5.91 8.22
CA LYS A 100 -11.45 5.54 6.98
C LYS A 100 -10.54 5.79 5.79
N VAL A 101 -10.22 4.73 5.06
CA VAL A 101 -9.45 4.79 3.81
C VAL A 101 -10.36 4.56 2.60
N ASN A 102 -9.89 5.00 1.42
CA ASN A 102 -10.55 4.64 0.16
C ASN A 102 -10.38 3.14 -0.08
N ASP A 103 -11.36 2.51 -0.74
CA ASP A 103 -11.36 1.07 -0.99
C ASP A 103 -10.31 0.59 -2.01
N ARG A 104 -9.64 1.54 -2.68
CA ARG A 104 -8.56 1.31 -3.64
C ARG A 104 -7.17 1.37 -3.01
N VAL A 105 -7.08 1.68 -1.71
CA VAL A 105 -5.83 1.62 -0.93
C VAL A 105 -5.50 0.17 -0.63
#